data_AF-A0A4Y2X7G1-F1
#
_entry.id   AF-A0A4Y2X7G1-F1
#
_cell.length_a   1.000
_cell.length_b   1.000
_cell.length_c   1.000
_cell.angle_alpha   90.00
_cell.angle_beta   90.00
_cell.angle_gamma   90.00
#
_symmetry.space_group_name_H-M   'P 1'
#
loop_
_entity.id
_entity.type
_entity.pdbx_description
1 polymer ?
#
loop_
_entity_poly.entity_id
_entity_poly.type
_entity_poly.pdbx_seq_one_letter_code
_entity_poly.pdbx_strand_id
1 'polypeptide(L)'
;MILPHLFSNRFFSHRFEYVDYTAVYTDGSRAPVRVGFGVVIDDATYSHGLSAVFSAYSSEAMAILYALQRISRSDNGKFCIYSDSMSVLQQLNRIDFASHPIVLDIVDILQSLESRGFEIVFCSIPSHVGIPGNEKADNAARLGSVPLEHAVPYSDMCQIVHRK
;
A
#
# COMPACT_ATOMS: atom_id res chain seq x y z
N MET A 1 -15.56 20.26 -10.08
CA MET A 1 -14.13 20.00 -10.40
C MET A 1 -13.32 20.46 -9.21
N ILE A 2 -12.83 19.54 -8.36
CA ILE A 2 -12.00 19.88 -7.20
C ILE A 2 -10.57 20.07 -7.70
N LEU A 3 -9.95 21.20 -7.37
CA LEU A 3 -8.63 21.58 -7.90
C LEU A 3 -7.50 20.79 -7.19
N PRO A 4 -6.42 20.41 -7.91
CA PRO A 4 -5.30 19.63 -7.34
C PRO A 4 -4.69 20.22 -6.07
N HIS A 5 -4.65 21.55 -5.96
CA HIS A 5 -4.13 22.26 -4.78
C HIS A 5 -4.94 22.01 -3.51
N LEU A 6 -6.25 21.71 -3.60
CA LEU A 6 -7.07 21.43 -2.43
C LEU A 6 -6.73 20.07 -1.81
N PHE A 7 -6.37 19.08 -2.63
CA PHE A 7 -5.89 17.80 -2.13
C PHE A 7 -4.50 17.91 -1.55
N SER A 8 -3.63 18.69 -2.20
CA SER A 8 -2.30 19.02 -1.68
C SER A 8 -2.40 19.68 -0.29
N ASN A 9 -3.30 20.66 -0.13
CA ASN A 9 -3.52 21.33 1.17
C ASN A 9 -4.04 20.37 2.25
N ARG A 10 -4.98 19.46 1.93
CA ARG A 10 -5.47 18.46 2.89
C ARG A 10 -4.37 17.49 3.31
N PHE A 11 -3.54 17.04 2.36
CA PHE A 11 -2.38 16.21 2.65
C PHE A 11 -1.39 16.94 3.55
N PHE A 12 -1.05 18.20 3.28
CA PHE A 12 -0.13 18.97 4.12
C PHE A 12 -0.67 19.23 5.52
N SER A 13 -1.96 19.57 5.66
CA SER A 13 -2.61 19.71 6.96
C SER A 13 -2.57 18.42 7.76
N HIS A 14 -2.88 17.28 7.14
CA HIS A 14 -2.77 15.98 7.78
C HIS A 14 -1.31 15.63 8.10
N ARG A 15 -0.36 15.91 7.22
CA ARG A 15 1.06 15.66 7.48
C ARG A 15 1.58 16.51 8.65
N PHE A 16 1.06 17.73 8.81
CA PHE A 16 1.35 18.59 9.95
C PHE A 16 0.74 18.08 11.25
N GLU A 17 -0.51 17.61 11.23
CA GLU A 17 -1.18 17.00 12.40
C GLU A 17 -0.42 15.77 12.91
N TYR A 18 0.11 14.96 11.99
CA TYR A 18 0.84 13.73 12.30
C TYR A 18 2.36 13.92 12.18
N VAL A 19 2.90 15.11 12.45
CA VAL A 19 4.32 15.42 12.26
C VAL A 19 5.27 14.44 12.98
N ASP A 20 4.85 13.92 14.14
CA ASP A 20 5.62 12.96 14.95
C ASP A 20 5.49 11.50 14.48
N TYR A 21 4.68 11.23 13.45
CA TYR A 21 4.52 9.91 12.85
C TYR A 21 5.45 9.78 11.65
N THR A 22 6.10 8.62 11.52
CA THR A 22 6.87 8.28 10.32
C THR A 22 5.93 8.13 9.12
N ALA A 23 6.19 8.87 8.05
CA ALA A 23 5.41 8.79 6.82
C ALA A 23 5.84 7.57 6.00
N VAL A 24 4.85 6.79 5.56
CA VAL A 24 5.03 5.60 4.73
C VAL A 24 4.17 5.75 3.49
N TYR A 25 4.76 5.57 2.31
CA TYR A 25 4.05 5.65 1.03
C TYR A 25 4.05 4.29 0.36
N THR A 26 2.90 3.88 -0.15
CA THR A 26 2.72 2.57 -0.79
C THR A 26 2.02 2.74 -2.12
N ASP A 27 2.46 1.99 -3.13
CA ASP A 27 1.84 1.98 -4.46
C ASP A 27 1.96 0.61 -5.11
N GLY A 28 0.96 0.21 -5.87
CA GLY A 28 0.91 -1.03 -6.64
C GLY A 28 0.82 -0.74 -8.14
N SER A 29 1.64 -1.42 -8.94
CA SER A 29 1.66 -1.25 -10.39
C SER A 29 1.38 -2.56 -11.12
N ARG A 30 0.45 -2.49 -12.09
CA ARG A 30 0.19 -3.57 -13.06
C ARG A 30 0.33 -3.04 -14.48
N ALA A 31 1.43 -3.42 -15.13
CA ALA A 31 1.65 -3.29 -16.56
C ALA A 31 1.43 -4.64 -17.28
N PRO A 32 1.30 -4.69 -18.62
CA PRO A 32 0.97 -5.91 -19.34
C PRO A 32 1.89 -7.11 -19.08
N VAL A 33 3.17 -6.87 -18.77
CA VAL A 33 4.20 -7.90 -18.58
C VAL A 33 4.85 -7.86 -17.20
N ARG A 34 4.44 -6.91 -16.34
CA ARG A 34 5.08 -6.66 -15.05
C ARG A 34 4.04 -6.24 -14.03
N VAL A 35 4.06 -6.91 -12.89
CA VAL A 35 3.32 -6.51 -11.70
C VAL A 35 4.34 -6.28 -10.61
N GLY A 36 4.14 -5.24 -9.82
CA GLY A 36 5.05 -4.92 -8.74
C GLY A 36 4.43 -3.94 -7.76
N PHE A 37 5.12 -3.70 -6.66
CA PHE A 37 4.72 -2.71 -5.69
C PHE A 37 5.95 -1.98 -5.13
N GLY A 38 5.69 -0.77 -4.67
CA GLY A 38 6.68 0.14 -4.12
C GLY A 38 6.30 0.54 -2.70
N VAL A 39 7.28 0.61 -1.81
CA VAL A 39 7.11 1.12 -0.45
C VAL A 39 8.23 2.09 -0.13
N VAL A 40 7.90 3.25 0.41
CA VAL A 40 8.86 4.24 0.90
C VAL A 40 8.61 4.46 2.39
N ILE A 41 9.63 4.26 3.22
CA ILE A 41 9.61 4.52 4.66
C ILE A 41 10.82 5.39 4.96
N ASP A 42 10.60 6.63 5.37
CA ASP A 42 11.65 7.65 5.49
C ASP A 42 12.47 7.76 4.17
N ASP A 43 13.77 7.50 4.22
CA ASP A 43 14.68 7.51 3.07
C ASP A 43 14.81 6.15 2.36
N ALA A 44 14.24 5.09 2.93
CA ALA A 44 14.32 3.74 2.37
C ALA A 44 13.21 3.48 1.35
N THR A 45 13.61 3.05 0.15
CA THR A 45 12.70 2.66 -0.93
C THR A 45 12.83 1.18 -1.22
N TYR A 46 11.69 0.48 -1.23
CA TYR A 46 11.58 -0.94 -1.56
C TYR A 46 10.80 -1.10 -2.85
N SER A 47 11.31 -1.91 -3.78
CA SER A 47 10.76 -2.13 -5.11
C SER A 47 10.69 -3.63 -5.36
N HIS A 48 9.48 -4.18 -5.33
CA HIS A 48 9.26 -5.62 -5.44
C HIS A 48 8.44 -5.99 -6.67
N GLY A 49 8.89 -7.02 -7.38
CA GLY A 49 8.19 -7.62 -8.50
C GLY A 49 7.34 -8.79 -8.03
N LEU A 50 6.12 -8.90 -8.57
CA LEU A 50 5.17 -9.98 -8.32
C LEU A 50 4.96 -10.80 -9.61
N SER A 51 4.39 -12.00 -9.45
CA SER A 51 3.92 -12.78 -10.60
C SER A 51 2.92 -11.97 -11.43
N ALA A 52 2.99 -12.07 -12.76
CA ALA A 52 2.10 -11.35 -13.69
C ALA A 52 0.60 -11.69 -13.52
N VAL A 53 0.30 -12.72 -12.72
CA VAL A 53 -1.06 -13.11 -12.35
C VAL A 53 -1.70 -12.13 -11.38
N PHE A 54 -0.92 -11.47 -10.53
CA PHE A 54 -1.44 -10.54 -9.55
C PHE A 54 -2.22 -9.40 -10.21
N SER A 55 -3.36 -9.06 -9.62
CA SER A 55 -4.15 -7.91 -10.04
C SER A 55 -3.56 -6.59 -9.53
N ALA A 56 -4.00 -5.47 -10.10
CA ALA A 56 -3.62 -4.15 -9.59
C ALA A 56 -4.05 -3.99 -8.13
N TYR A 57 -5.24 -4.47 -7.79
CA TYR A 57 -5.72 -4.50 -6.40
C TYR A 57 -4.79 -5.29 -5.48
N SER A 58 -4.37 -6.49 -5.89
CA SER A 58 -3.46 -7.31 -5.08
C SER A 58 -2.08 -6.70 -4.96
N SER A 59 -1.56 -6.02 -5.99
CA SER A 59 -0.28 -5.29 -5.85
C SER A 59 -0.37 -4.14 -4.83
N GLU A 60 -1.48 -3.41 -4.81
CA GLU A 60 -1.73 -2.36 -3.80
C GLU A 60 -1.81 -2.94 -2.38
N ALA A 61 -2.56 -4.03 -2.22
CA ALA A 61 -2.67 -4.72 -0.93
C ALA A 61 -1.31 -5.28 -0.48
N MET A 62 -0.52 -5.85 -1.39
CA MET A 62 0.84 -6.32 -1.08
C MET A 62 1.77 -5.18 -0.64
N ALA A 63 1.63 -3.97 -1.23
CA ALA A 63 2.39 -2.80 -0.82
C ALA A 63 2.15 -2.47 0.66
N ILE A 64 0.88 -2.44 1.07
CA ILE A 64 0.48 -2.18 2.46
C ILE A 64 0.94 -3.32 3.39
N LEU A 65 0.72 -4.58 3.00
CA LEU A 65 1.15 -5.73 3.80
C LEU A 65 2.67 -5.70 4.03
N TYR A 66 3.45 -5.45 2.99
CA TYR A 66 4.90 -5.35 3.09
C TYR A 66 5.33 -4.17 3.96
N ALA A 67 4.69 -3.01 3.82
CA ALA A 67 4.96 -1.85 4.67
C ALA A 67 4.75 -2.19 6.16
N LEU A 68 3.65 -2.86 6.51
CA LEU A 68 3.37 -3.29 7.88
C LEU A 68 4.39 -4.31 8.40
N GLN A 69 4.84 -5.22 7.55
CA GLN A 69 5.93 -6.16 7.89
C GLN A 69 7.25 -5.42 8.16
N ARG A 70 7.55 -4.34 7.44
CA ARG A 70 8.73 -3.51 7.72
C ARG A 70 8.57 -2.73 9.03
N ILE A 71 7.40 -2.13 9.25
CA ILE A 71 7.03 -1.41 10.47
C ILE A 71 7.15 -2.32 11.71
N SER A 72 6.72 -3.58 11.63
CA SER A 72 6.75 -4.50 12.77
C SER A 72 8.13 -4.81 13.32
N ARG A 73 9.18 -4.48 12.57
CA ARG A 73 10.60 -4.61 12.93
C ARG A 73 11.23 -3.28 13.37
N SER A 74 10.46 -2.19 13.41
CA SER A 74 10.92 -0.88 13.85
C SER A 74 10.86 -0.73 15.36
N ASP A 75 11.73 0.13 15.89
CA ASP A 75 11.70 0.60 17.27
C ASP A 75 10.74 1.79 17.45
N ASN A 76 10.34 2.47 16.37
CA ASN A 76 9.29 3.49 16.39
C ASN A 76 7.91 2.80 16.40
N GLY A 77 6.96 3.38 17.15
CA GLY A 77 5.58 2.90 17.22
C GLY A 77 4.58 3.67 16.35
N LYS A 78 4.90 4.86 15.83
CA LYS A 78 3.92 5.77 15.21
C LYS A 78 4.13 5.94 13.71
N PHE A 79 3.16 5.50 12.90
CA PHE A 79 3.24 5.55 11.43
C PHE A 79 1.98 6.08 10.75
N CYS A 80 2.16 6.84 9.67
CA CYS A 80 1.10 7.20 8.74
C CYS A 80 1.34 6.52 7.40
N ILE A 81 0.46 5.60 7.02
CA ILE A 81 0.50 4.91 5.73
C ILE A 81 -0.39 5.67 4.74
N TYR A 82 0.24 6.19 3.69
CA TYR A 82 -0.37 6.88 2.57
C TYR A 82 -0.47 5.94 1.37
N SER A 83 -1.68 5.75 0.86
CA SER A 83 -1.97 4.95 -0.34
C SER A 83 -3.00 5.68 -1.20
N ASP A 84 -2.90 5.53 -2.52
CA ASP A 84 -3.92 6.02 -3.46
C ASP A 84 -4.98 4.96 -3.81
N SER A 85 -4.81 3.72 -3.32
CA SER A 85 -5.78 2.65 -3.48
C SER A 85 -6.96 2.77 -2.51
N MET A 86 -7.92 3.63 -2.88
CA MET A 86 -9.17 3.79 -2.14
C MET A 86 -9.90 2.46 -1.95
N SER A 87 -9.79 1.54 -2.92
CA SER A 87 -10.43 0.22 -2.85
C SER A 87 -9.88 -0.67 -1.74
N VAL A 88 -8.57 -0.70 -1.51
CA VAL A 88 -7.95 -1.48 -0.43
C VAL A 88 -8.27 -0.84 0.92
N LEU A 89 -8.17 0.49 1.02
CA LEU A 89 -8.51 1.23 2.24
C LEU A 89 -9.99 1.06 2.63
N GLN A 90 -10.91 1.03 1.67
CA GLN A 90 -12.32 0.77 1.94
C GLN A 90 -12.57 -0.66 2.43
N GLN A 91 -11.89 -1.66 1.84
CA GLN A 91 -12.00 -3.04 2.30
C GLN A 91 -11.49 -3.19 3.73
N LEU A 92 -10.38 -2.53 4.09
CA LEU A 92 -9.86 -2.53 5.47
C LEU A 92 -10.85 -1.98 6.50
N ASN A 93 -11.73 -1.06 6.08
CA ASN A 93 -12.81 -0.54 6.95
C ASN A 93 -14.04 -1.47 7.03
N ARG A 94 -14.11 -2.52 6.20
CA ARG A 94 -15.27 -3.41 6.08
C ARG A 94 -14.81 -4.85 5.86
N ILE A 95 -14.26 -5.42 6.93
CA ILE A 95 -13.81 -6.81 6.93
C ILE A 95 -14.99 -7.75 7.08
N ASP A 96 -15.00 -8.80 6.25
CA ASP A 96 -15.96 -9.90 6.28
C ASP A 96 -15.28 -11.22 5.87
N PHE A 97 -16.07 -12.31 5.88
CA PHE A 97 -15.58 -13.66 5.55
C PHE A 97 -15.19 -13.84 4.07
N ALA A 98 -15.63 -12.95 3.18
CA ALA A 98 -15.34 -12.99 1.75
C ALA A 98 -14.20 -12.03 1.37
N SER A 99 -13.60 -11.36 2.36
CA SER A 99 -12.55 -10.38 2.16
C SER A 99 -11.31 -11.01 1.53
N HIS A 100 -10.61 -10.19 0.76
CA HIS A 100 -9.45 -10.64 0.01
C HIS A 100 -8.37 -11.22 0.94
N PRO A 101 -7.74 -12.37 0.63
CA PRO A 101 -6.80 -13.03 1.54
C PRO A 101 -5.67 -12.12 2.04
N ILE A 102 -5.07 -11.32 1.15
CA ILE A 102 -4.02 -10.35 1.51
C ILE A 102 -4.55 -9.28 2.47
N VAL A 103 -5.83 -8.91 2.39
CA VAL A 103 -6.45 -7.97 3.33
C VAL A 103 -6.63 -8.61 4.70
N LEU A 104 -6.94 -9.91 4.76
CA LEU A 104 -6.97 -10.64 6.03
C LEU A 104 -5.57 -10.67 6.68
N ASP A 105 -4.52 -10.94 5.90
CA ASP A 105 -3.13 -10.87 6.38
C ASP A 105 -2.76 -9.48 6.90
N ILE A 106 -3.27 -8.41 6.26
CA ILE A 106 -3.09 -7.02 6.72
C ILE A 106 -3.79 -6.82 8.08
N VAL A 107 -5.00 -7.33 8.25
CA VAL A 107 -5.75 -7.20 9.51
C VAL A 107 -5.02 -7.93 10.64
N ASP A 108 -4.52 -9.14 10.38
CA ASP A 108 -3.81 -9.93 11.38
C ASP A 108 -2.54 -9.22 11.87
N ILE A 109 -1.75 -8.65 10.95
CA ILE A 109 -0.55 -7.89 11.35
C ILE A 109 -0.91 -6.57 12.05
N LEU A 110 -1.98 -5.89 11.66
CA LEU A 110 -2.46 -4.69 12.34
C LEU A 110 -2.85 -4.99 13.79
N GLN A 111 -3.60 -6.06 14.04
CA GLN A 111 -3.96 -6.49 15.39
C GLN A 111 -2.72 -6.82 16.22
N SER A 112 -1.74 -7.51 15.62
CA SER A 112 -0.47 -7.79 16.28
C SER A 112 0.29 -6.51 16.65
N LEU A 113 0.35 -5.53 15.74
CA LEU A 113 1.00 -4.24 15.95
C LEU A 113 0.30 -3.41 17.04
N GLU A 114 -1.03 -3.35 17.01
CA GLU A 114 -1.83 -2.67 18.03
C GLU A 114 -1.59 -3.28 19.42
N SER A 115 -1.55 -4.61 19.53
CA SER A 115 -1.26 -5.30 20.80
C SER A 115 0.14 -4.99 21.36
N ARG A 116 1.06 -4.54 20.49
CA ARG A 116 2.43 -4.12 20.84
C ARG A 116 2.55 -2.61 21.08
N GLY A 117 1.44 -1.86 21.00
CA GLY A 117 1.40 -0.41 21.22
C GLY A 117 1.77 0.44 20.01
N PHE A 118 1.75 -0.13 18.79
CA PHE A 118 1.95 0.65 17.58
C PHE A 118 0.68 1.44 17.25
N GLU A 119 0.86 2.67 16.79
CA GLU A 119 -0.19 3.55 16.31
C GLU A 119 -0.04 3.72 14.79
N ILE A 120 -0.99 3.18 14.03
CA ILE A 120 -0.95 3.16 12.57
C ILE A 120 -2.17 3.88 12.04
N VAL A 121 -1.93 4.93 11.27
CA VAL A 121 -2.98 5.75 10.66
C VAL A 121 -2.92 5.59 9.15
N PHE A 122 -4.06 5.26 8.55
CA PHE A 122 -4.19 5.19 7.10
C PHE A 122 -4.75 6.51 6.54
N CYS A 123 -4.17 7.00 5.45
CA CYS A 123 -4.60 8.21 4.78
C CYS A 123 -4.66 7.99 3.27
N SER A 124 -5.83 8.22 2.67
CA SER A 124 -5.96 8.20 1.21
C SER A 124 -5.34 9.46 0.62
N ILE A 125 -4.46 9.30 -0.36
CA ILE A 125 -3.92 10.41 -1.15
C ILE A 125 -4.34 10.25 -2.61
N PRO A 126 -4.52 11.33 -3.37
CA PRO A 126 -4.77 11.20 -4.80
C PRO A 126 -3.49 10.77 -5.53
N SER A 127 -3.66 9.95 -6.55
CA SER A 127 -2.58 9.54 -7.42
C SER A 127 -2.01 10.73 -8.21
N HIS A 128 -0.69 10.75 -8.40
CA HIS A 128 0.04 11.68 -9.29
C HIS A 128 -0.19 13.19 -9.07
N VAL A 129 -0.23 13.65 -7.81
CA VAL A 129 -0.39 15.09 -7.48
C VAL A 129 0.89 15.81 -7.02
N GLY A 130 2.08 15.27 -7.28
CA GLY A 130 3.33 15.93 -6.88
C GLY A 130 3.75 15.70 -5.42
N ILE A 131 3.24 14.66 -4.75
CA ILE A 131 3.73 14.27 -3.41
C ILE A 131 5.00 13.43 -3.60
N PRO A 132 6.20 13.90 -3.19
CA PRO A 132 7.45 13.23 -3.55
C PRO A 132 7.56 11.80 -3.05
N GLY A 133 7.04 11.50 -1.86
CA GLY A 133 7.01 10.13 -1.31
C GLY A 133 6.14 9.18 -2.15
N ASN A 134 5.00 9.66 -2.63
CA ASN A 134 4.11 8.88 -3.48
C ASN A 134 4.71 8.64 -4.87
N GLU A 135 5.32 9.66 -5.47
CA GLU A 135 5.99 9.52 -6.78
C GLU A 135 7.16 8.53 -6.72
N LYS A 136 7.90 8.50 -5.60
CA LYS A 136 8.94 7.49 -5.35
C LYS A 136 8.34 6.08 -5.24
N ALA A 137 7.24 5.92 -4.51
CA ALA A 137 6.55 4.62 -4.39
C ALA A 137 6.03 4.13 -5.75
N ASP A 138 5.36 4.99 -6.53
CA ASP A 138 4.88 4.70 -7.89
C ASP A 138 6.02 4.31 -8.84
N ASN A 139 7.15 5.02 -8.78
CA ASN A 139 8.33 4.63 -9.55
C ASN A 139 8.86 3.24 -9.13
N ALA A 140 8.99 3.00 -7.83
CA ALA A 140 9.44 1.72 -7.30
C ALA A 140 8.51 0.56 -7.66
N ALA A 141 7.19 0.79 -7.66
CA ALA A 141 6.18 -0.18 -8.05
C ALA A 141 6.31 -0.56 -9.53
N ARG A 142 6.48 0.43 -10.41
CA ARG A 142 6.70 0.21 -11.84
C ARG A 142 7.99 -0.54 -12.14
N LEU A 143 9.05 -0.26 -11.38
CA LEU A 143 10.31 -0.97 -11.55
C LEU A 143 10.19 -2.44 -11.13
N GLY A 144 9.58 -2.72 -9.98
CA GLY A 144 9.42 -4.08 -9.46
C GLY A 144 10.74 -4.87 -9.42
N SER A 145 11.79 -4.25 -8.88
CA SER A 145 13.18 -4.65 -9.13
C SER A 145 13.59 -5.95 -8.46
N VAL A 146 12.98 -6.29 -7.32
CA VAL A 146 13.33 -7.46 -6.52
C VAL A 146 12.16 -8.44 -6.53
N PRO A 147 12.29 -9.64 -7.13
CA PRO A 147 11.23 -10.64 -7.09
C PRO A 147 10.80 -10.95 -5.66
N LEU A 148 9.49 -10.96 -5.42
CA LEU A 148 8.89 -11.41 -4.17
C LEU A 148 7.88 -12.51 -4.48
N GLU A 149 8.10 -13.69 -3.89
CA GLU A 149 7.15 -14.78 -3.97
C GLU A 149 6.06 -14.62 -2.89
N HIS A 150 4.81 -14.73 -3.31
CA HIS A 150 3.66 -14.76 -2.43
C HIS A 150 2.56 -15.61 -3.06
N ALA A 151 1.74 -16.25 -2.23
CA ALA A 151 0.63 -17.07 -2.72
C ALA A 151 -0.33 -16.20 -3.54
N VAL A 152 -0.64 -16.64 -4.75
CA VAL A 152 -1.53 -15.89 -5.64
C VAL A 152 -2.98 -16.08 -5.15
N PRO A 153 -3.74 -15.00 -4.89
CA PRO A 153 -5.14 -15.10 -4.53
C PRO A 153 -5.97 -15.79 -5.62
N TYR A 154 -6.95 -16.61 -5.22
CA TYR A 154 -7.83 -17.32 -6.18
C TYR A 154 -8.58 -16.36 -7.11
N SER A 155 -8.99 -15.20 -6.61
CA SER A 155 -9.62 -14.12 -7.39
C SER A 155 -8.76 -13.66 -8.56
N ASP A 156 -7.44 -13.59 -8.38
CA ASP A 156 -6.49 -13.17 -9.41
C ASP A 156 -6.28 -14.27 -10.46
N MET A 157 -6.24 -15.54 -10.04
CA MET A 157 -6.17 -16.66 -10.98
C MET A 157 -7.38 -16.71 -11.92
N CYS A 158 -8.59 -16.48 -11.39
CA CYS A 158 -9.83 -16.50 -12.19
C CYS A 158 -9.86 -15.44 -13.29
N GLN A 159 -9.24 -14.28 -13.07
CA GLN A 159 -9.20 -13.19 -14.07
C GLN A 159 -8.42 -13.56 -15.34
N ILE A 160 -7.51 -14.55 -15.27
CA ILE A 160 -6.77 -15.03 -16.44
C ILE A 160 -7.63 -16.00 -17.27
N VAL A 161 -8.40 -16.86 -16.60
CA VAL A 161 -9.19 -17.90 -17.27
C VAL A 161 -10.31 -17.31 -18.13
N HIS A 162 -10.87 -16.17 -17.72
CA HIS A 162 -11.94 -15.47 -18.44
C HIS A 162 -11.47 -14.47 -19.52
N ARG A 163 -10.17 -14.41 -19.81
CA ARG A 163 -9.59 -13.55 -20.87
C ARG A 163 -9.18 -14.30 -22.14
N LYS A 164 -9.64 -15.55 -22.33
CA LYS A 164 -9.55 -16.31 -23.59
C LYS A 164 -10.89 -16.30 -24.30
#